data_AF-A0A0K8SG63-F1
#
_entry.id   AF-A0A0K8SG63-F1
#
_cell.length_a   1.000
_cell.length_b   1.000
_cell.length_c   1.000
_cell.angle_alpha   90.00
_cell.angle_beta   90.00
_cell.angle_gamma   90.00
#
_symmetry.space_group_name_H-M   'P 1'
#
loop_
_entity.id
_entity.type
_entity.pdbx_description
1 polymer ?
#
loop_
_entity_poly.entity_id
_entity_poly.type
_entity_poly.pdbx_seq_one_letter_code
_entity_poly.pdbx_strand_id
1 'polypeptide(L)'
;AQVFRRLDYARLKVNLAKCHFLRKEVEFLGHLVTSEGIRMDPNKVSAIANFPTPQDPTGIRAFLGLAGYYRRFIPEFSHISAPLTHLLRKEVPFEWTTT
;
A
#
# COMPACT_ATOMS: atom_id res chain seq x y z
N ALA A 1 -17.40 -22.10 -15.18
CA ALA A 1 -16.55 -23.07 -14.46
C ALA A 1 -15.15 -23.31 -15.08
N GLN A 2 -14.71 -22.58 -16.13
CA GLN A 2 -13.43 -22.83 -16.80
C GLN A 2 -12.20 -22.67 -15.88
N VAL A 3 -12.20 -21.67 -15.00
CA VAL A 3 -11.10 -21.42 -14.04
C VAL A 3 -10.92 -22.61 -13.09
N PHE A 4 -12.00 -23.11 -12.47
CA PHE A 4 -11.92 -24.26 -11.56
C PHE A 4 -11.42 -25.52 -12.26
N ARG A 5 -11.84 -25.77 -13.50
CA ARG A 5 -11.31 -26.91 -14.29
C ARG A 5 -9.81 -26.80 -14.55
N ARG A 6 -9.30 -25.59 -14.83
CA ARG A 6 -7.86 -25.36 -15.01
C ARG A 6 -7.07 -25.57 -13.72
N LEU A 7 -7.60 -25.11 -12.59
CA LEU A 7 -7.00 -25.33 -11.28
C LEU A 7 -6.92 -26.83 -10.95
N ASP A 8 -8.00 -27.57 -11.20
CA ASP A 8 -8.06 -29.02 -10.97
C ASP A 8 -7.07 -29.78 -11.87
N TYR A 9 -7.03 -29.46 -13.17
CA TYR A 9 -6.05 -30.02 -14.11
C TYR A 9 -4.60 -29.79 -13.65
N ALA A 10 -4.30 -28.60 -13.14
CA ALA A 10 -3.00 -28.25 -12.58
C ALA A 10 -2.75 -28.79 -11.16
N ARG A 11 -3.70 -29.56 -10.59
CA ARG A 11 -3.68 -30.06 -9.20
C ARG A 11 -3.52 -28.96 -8.14
N LEU A 12 -4.01 -27.75 -8.42
CA LEU A 12 -4.05 -26.64 -7.48
C LEU A 12 -5.31 -26.70 -6.63
N LYS A 13 -5.16 -26.53 -5.31
CA LYS A 13 -6.27 -26.49 -4.36
C LYS A 13 -6.57 -25.06 -3.93
N VAL A 14 -7.84 -24.74 -3.84
CA VAL A 14 -8.34 -23.43 -3.46
C VAL A 14 -8.77 -23.46 -2.00
N ASN A 15 -8.34 -22.47 -1.22
CA ASN A 15 -8.85 -22.28 0.14
C ASN A 15 -10.21 -21.57 0.07
N LEU A 16 -11.30 -22.32 0.25
CA LEU A 16 -12.66 -21.79 0.16
C LEU A 16 -12.94 -20.67 1.17
N ALA A 17 -12.32 -20.71 2.35
CA ALA A 17 -12.49 -19.69 3.38
C ALA A 17 -11.91 -18.32 2.99
N LYS A 18 -10.96 -18.29 2.03
CA LYS A 18 -10.38 -17.05 1.49
C LYS A 18 -10.99 -16.64 0.15
N CYS A 19 -12.02 -17.34 -0.32
CA CYS A 19 -12.63 -17.05 -1.61
C CYS A 19 -13.82 -16.11 -1.49
N HIS A 20 -13.83 -15.10 -2.35
CA HIS A 20 -14.91 -14.14 -2.45
C HIS A 20 -15.49 -14.20 -3.87
N PHE A 21 -16.66 -14.82 -4.03
CA PHE A 21 -17.33 -14.97 -5.32
C PHE A 21 -18.47 -13.99 -5.48
N LEU A 22 -18.67 -13.52 -6.72
CA LEU A 22 -19.81 -12.70 -7.13
C LEU A 22 -20.02 -11.47 -6.22
N ARG A 23 -18.92 -10.78 -5.87
CA ARG A 23 -18.94 -9.54 -5.09
C ARG A 23 -18.87 -8.32 -6.01
N LYS A 24 -19.51 -7.22 -5.59
CA LYS A 24 -19.41 -5.91 -6.27
C LYS A 24 -18.05 -5.26 -6.05
N GLU A 25 -17.41 -5.59 -4.93
CA GLU A 25 -16.07 -5.15 -4.57
C GLU A 25 -15.29 -6.29 -3.92
N VAL A 26 -13.97 -6.29 -4.13
CA VAL A 26 -13.08 -7.32 -3.56
C VAL A 26 -11.73 -6.71 -3.21
N GLU A 27 -11.19 -7.10 -2.06
CA GLU A 27 -9.81 -6.78 -1.70
C GLU A 27 -8.86 -7.66 -2.52
N PHE A 28 -7.93 -7.03 -3.23
CA PHE A 28 -6.94 -7.71 -4.03
C PHE A 28 -5.60 -6.97 -3.97
N LEU A 29 -4.58 -7.65 -3.42
CA LEU A 29 -3.21 -7.13 -3.30
C LEU A 29 -3.17 -5.72 -2.67
N GLY A 30 -3.84 -5.50 -1.52
CA GLY A 30 -3.84 -4.20 -0.84
C GLY A 30 -4.62 -3.09 -1.58
N HIS A 31 -5.47 -3.45 -2.54
CA HIS A 31 -6.40 -2.53 -3.18
C HIS A 31 -7.83 -3.04 -3.08
N LEU A 32 -8.78 -2.12 -3.11
CA LEU A 32 -10.18 -2.44 -3.26
C LEU A 32 -10.56 -2.31 -4.74
N VAL A 33 -10.87 -3.43 -5.39
CA VAL A 33 -11.32 -3.46 -6.79
C VAL A 33 -12.84 -3.35 -6.80
N THR A 34 -13.34 -2.32 -7.46
CA THR A 34 -14.78 -2.00 -7.56
C THR A 34 -15.19 -1.89 -9.02
N SER A 35 -16.49 -1.78 -9.30
CA SER A 35 -17.00 -1.51 -10.65
C SER A 35 -16.52 -0.19 -11.25
N GLU A 36 -16.15 0.78 -10.41
CA GLU A 36 -15.67 2.10 -10.82
C GLU A 36 -14.15 2.16 -11.02
N GLY A 37 -13.44 1.08 -10.65
CA GLY A 37 -11.98 1.01 -10.74
C GLY A 37 -11.32 0.57 -9.44
N ILE A 38 -10.03 0.89 -9.32
CA ILE A 38 -9.16 0.47 -8.21
C ILE A 38 -9.07 1.60 -7.19
N ARG A 39 -9.34 1.29 -5.92
CA ARG A 39 -9.23 2.21 -4.78
C ARG A 39 -8.17 1.72 -3.79
N MET A 40 -7.69 2.61 -2.94
CA MET A 40 -6.83 2.25 -1.81
C MET A 40 -7.62 1.45 -0.78
N ASP A 41 -7.00 0.43 -0.19
CA ASP A 41 -7.60 -0.30 0.92
C ASP A 41 -7.66 0.60 2.18
N PRO A 42 -8.87 0.87 2.74
CA PRO A 42 -9.03 1.69 3.93
C PRO A 42 -8.19 1.23 5.13
N ASN A 43 -7.96 -0.08 5.28
CA ASN A 43 -7.14 -0.61 6.37
C ASN A 43 -5.68 -0.20 6.22
N LYS A 44 -5.18 -0.21 5.00
CA LYS A 44 -3.80 0.20 4.69
C LYS A 44 -3.64 1.71 4.77
N VAL A 45 -4.65 2.47 4.34
CA VAL A 45 -4.69 3.93 4.53
C VAL A 45 -4.67 4.27 6.02
N SER A 46 -5.46 3.58 6.84
CA SER A 46 -5.47 3.74 8.29
C SER A 46 -4.11 3.41 8.92
N ALA A 47 -3.43 2.36 8.47
CA ALA A 47 -2.10 2.02 8.95
C ALA A 47 -1.05 3.10 8.64
N ILE A 48 -1.16 3.77 7.48
CA ILE A 48 -0.29 4.90 7.11
C ILE A 48 -0.63 6.14 7.93
N ALA A 49 -1.92 6.42 8.12
CA ALA A 49 -2.40 7.58 8.89
C ALA A 49 -2.00 7.50 10.37
N ASN A 50 -2.01 6.28 10.93
CA ASN A 50 -1.62 6.01 12.31
C ASN A 50 -0.13 5.65 12.45
N PHE A 51 0.67 5.80 11.39
CA PHE A 51 2.09 5.50 11.45
C PHE A 51 2.76 6.48 12.43
N PRO A 52 3.56 5.99 13.40
CA PRO A 52 4.19 6.85 14.40
C PRO A 52 5.17 7.81 13.74
N THR A 53 5.28 9.04 14.27
CA THR A 53 6.23 10.04 13.78
C THR A 53 7.65 9.44 13.73
N PRO A 54 8.28 9.35 12.55
CA PRO A 54 9.64 8.83 12.43
C PRO A 54 10.63 9.62 13.28
N GLN A 55 11.47 8.90 14.05
CA GLN A 55 12.49 9.50 14.91
C GLN A 55 13.91 9.34 14.34
N ASP A 56 14.05 8.63 13.23
CA ASP A 56 15.33 8.39 12.56
C ASP A 56 15.15 8.20 11.04
N PRO A 57 16.26 8.19 10.28
CA PRO A 57 16.22 7.92 8.84
C PRO A 57 15.62 6.55 8.48
N THR A 58 15.70 5.56 9.38
CA THR A 58 15.15 4.22 9.15
C THR A 58 13.62 4.25 9.14
N GLY A 59 13.01 4.95 10.10
CA GLY A 59 11.59 5.19 10.20
C GLY A 59 11.07 6.01 9.02
N ILE A 60 11.83 7.00 8.54
CA ILE A 60 11.47 7.74 7.32
C ILE A 60 11.41 6.79 6.12
N ARG A 61 12.41 5.92 5.93
CA ARG A 61 12.40 4.93 4.84
C ARG A 61 11.22 3.97 4.94
N ALA A 62 10.90 3.51 6.15
CA ALA A 62 9.75 2.64 6.39
C ALA A 62 8.43 3.34 6.02
N PHE A 63 8.23 4.58 6.48
CA PHE A 63 7.05 5.38 6.14
C PHE A 63 6.94 5.64 4.64
N LEU A 64 8.02 6.11 4.00
CA LEU A 64 8.05 6.38 2.57
C LEU A 64 7.83 5.11 1.74
N GLY A 65 8.29 3.95 2.21
CA GLY A 65 8.01 2.66 1.57
C GLY A 65 6.52 2.32 1.59
N LEU A 66 5.85 2.52 2.74
CA LEU A 66 4.42 2.29 2.89
C LEU A 66 3.58 3.28 2.08
N ALA A 67 3.84 4.58 2.23
CA ALA A 67 3.13 5.63 1.51
C ALA A 67 3.39 5.55 -0.01
N GLY A 68 4.62 5.21 -0.39
CA GLY A 68 5.04 5.06 -1.78
C GLY A 68 4.30 3.96 -2.54
N TYR A 69 3.81 2.93 -1.86
CA TYR A 69 2.95 1.89 -2.45
C TYR A 69 1.68 2.50 -3.08
N TYR A 70 1.13 3.54 -2.46
CA TYR A 70 -0.07 4.25 -2.93
C TYR A 70 0.22 5.54 -3.68
N ARG A 71 1.46 5.82 -4.07
CA ARG A 71 1.86 7.08 -4.75
C ARG A 71 0.98 7.46 -5.94
N ARG A 72 0.43 6.49 -6.68
CA ARG A 72 -0.46 6.73 -7.85
C ARG A 72 -1.79 7.39 -7.49
N PHE A 73 -2.19 7.35 -6.23
CA PHE A 73 -3.42 7.94 -5.71
C PHE A 73 -3.19 9.26 -4.98
N ILE A 74 -1.93 9.69 -4.84
CA ILE A 74 -1.55 10.91 -4.12
C ILE A 74 -1.02 11.90 -5.15
N PRO A 75 -1.79 12.93 -5.52
CA PRO A 75 -1.33 14.00 -6.39
C PRO A 75 -0.05 14.63 -5.84
N GLU A 76 0.91 14.92 -6.71
CA GLU A 76 2.17 15.56 -6.31
C GLU A 76 2.96 14.82 -5.21
N PHE A 77 2.83 13.49 -5.12
CA PHE A 77 3.51 12.69 -4.09
C PHE A 77 5.01 13.00 -3.98
N SER A 78 5.70 13.16 -5.12
CA SER A 78 7.13 13.49 -5.14
C SER A 78 7.42 14.82 -4.46
N HIS A 79 6.61 15.86 -4.71
CA HIS A 79 6.76 17.17 -4.08
C HIS A 79 6.47 17.08 -2.57
N ILE A 80 5.41 16.38 -2.18
CA ILE A 80 5.01 16.21 -0.77
C ILE A 80 6.07 15.41 0.02
N SER A 81 6.63 14.37 -0.58
CA SER A 81 7.65 13.52 0.05
C SER A 81 9.06 14.13 0.02
N ALA A 82 9.28 15.20 -0.74
CA ALA A 82 10.59 15.82 -0.92
C ALA A 82 11.31 16.14 0.40
N PRO A 83 10.69 16.82 1.40
CA PRO A 83 11.35 17.10 2.68
C PRO A 83 11.76 15.81 3.42
N LEU A 84 10.94 14.76 3.38
CA LEU A 84 11.27 13.47 4.00
C LEU A 84 12.45 12.80 3.28
N THR A 85 12.48 12.83 1.95
CA THR A 85 13.61 12.28 1.19
C THR A 85 14.90 13.09 1.37
N HIS A 86 14.79 14.39 1.67
CA HIS A 86 15.94 15.25 1.98
C HIS A 86 16.63 14.80 3.27
N LEU A 87 15.87 14.44 4.31
CA LEU A 87 16.36 13.90 5.58
C LEU A 87 17.06 12.52 5.44
N LEU A 88 17.00 11.88 4.27
CA LEU A 88 17.70 10.62 4.00
C LEU A 88 19.09 10.79 3.36
N ARG A 89 19.49 12.02 3.03
CA ARG A 89 20.78 12.32 2.37
C ARG A 89 21.92 12.20 3.39
N LYS A 90 23.07 11.66 2.96
CA LYS A 90 24.24 11.41 3.85
C LYS A 90 24.81 12.68 4.48
N GLU A 91 24.71 13.80 3.78
CA GLU A 91 25.28 15.10 4.20
C GLU A 91 24.31 15.93 5.05
N VAL A 92 23.08 15.43 5.26
CA VAL A 92 22.02 16.14 5.98
C VAL A 92 21.87 15.51 7.36
N PRO A 93 22.09 16.24 8.46
CA PRO A 93 21.77 15.75 9.79
C PRO A 93 20.26 15.51 9.89
N PHE A 94 19.88 14.45 10.62
CA PHE A 94 18.46 14.19 10.86
C PHE A 94 17.93 15.20 11.88
N GLU A 95 17.15 16.16 11.40
CA GLU A 95 16.46 17.14 12.22
C GLU A 95 14.96 17.14 11.87
N TRP A 96 14.15 16.58 12.76
CA TRP A 96 12.71 16.58 12.60
C TRP A 96 12.12 17.90 13.09
N THR A 97 11.70 18.76 12.16
CA THR A 97 11.08 20.05 12.49
C THR A 97 9.56 19.93 12.47
N THR A 98 8.90 20.34 13.55
CA THR A 98 7.45 20.53 13.59
C THR A 98 7.16 21.87 12.93
N THR A 99 6.77 21.85 11.66
CA THR A 99 6.13 23.03 11.03
C THR A 99 4.69 23.12 11.49
#